data_AF-A0A2V6HC00-F1
#
_entry.id   AF-A0A2V6HC00-F1
#
_cell.length_a   1.000
_cell.length_b   1.000
_cell.length_c   1.000
_cell.angle_alpha   90.00
_cell.angle_beta   90.00
_cell.angle_gamma   90.00
#
_symmetry.space_group_name_H-M   'P 1'
#
loop_
_entity.id
_entity.type
_entity.pdbx_description
1 polymer ?
#
loop_
_entity_poly.entity_id
_entity_poly.type
_entity_poly.pdbx_seq_one_letter_code
_entity_poly.pdbx_strand_id
1 'polypeptide(L)'
;YGEAESLLRFKHLIFFGPTGTAKWRGQIYGTPRFSWFINRPAIYHGIFGEGFFQSIYPTPQSEVATYLGSIEWFALTIFLFGLGIFLPALRIVPYLMLGGTLCVALSYMVRASIEPKFDTVHARLLVMFLAFVQPLVRGWSRYFTWLHFKRTPGSVIRAHEHLPERAHFAGNLGRRAFWSEEGKDRHYLLGAIFQLLDEEDWRYSTDTGWNEWDIQIYGNFWWSIALQTVTEYHGGGKCLTRVRLRDRLVTTTIIFNLIALSLLIYRQLNISHVDLWFIIPYSLFLVFLGTRARLLKSRVAELVDLAAQRVGLQPVMRRGKIAATAPILHVQVPANVIESGSSHLP
;
A
#
# COMPACT_ATOMS: atom_id res chain seq x y z
N TYR A 1 -8.60 5.58 -19.14
CA TYR A 1 -8.43 4.21 -18.61
C TYR A 1 -7.47 4.09 -17.44
N GLY A 2 -6.20 4.51 -17.53
CA GLY A 2 -5.24 4.39 -16.40
C GLY A 2 -5.66 5.12 -15.12
N GLU A 3 -6.21 6.32 -15.27
CA GLU A 3 -6.80 7.12 -14.19
C GLU A 3 -7.96 6.40 -13.49
N ALA A 4 -8.93 5.91 -14.27
CA ALA A 4 -10.08 5.14 -13.76
C ALA A 4 -9.62 3.90 -12.96
N GLU A 5 -8.60 3.19 -13.43
CA GLU A 5 -8.01 2.08 -12.67
C GLU A 5 -7.41 2.53 -11.34
N SER A 6 -6.71 3.67 -11.31
CA SER A 6 -6.14 4.20 -10.08
C SER A 6 -7.21 4.58 -9.06
N LEU A 7 -8.32 5.16 -9.51
CA LEU A 7 -9.45 5.49 -8.63
C LEU A 7 -10.12 4.21 -8.11
N LEU A 8 -10.31 3.21 -8.98
CA LEU A 8 -10.86 1.91 -8.60
C LEU A 8 -9.95 1.17 -7.61
N ARG A 9 -8.62 1.33 -7.76
CA ARG A 9 -7.62 0.70 -6.90
C ARG A 9 -7.73 1.07 -5.43
N PHE A 10 -8.17 2.30 -5.12
CA PHE A 10 -8.42 2.68 -3.72
C PHE A 10 -9.56 1.87 -3.09
N LYS A 11 -10.58 1.51 -3.88
CA LYS A 11 -11.75 0.74 -3.40
C LYS A 11 -11.53 -0.76 -3.45
N HIS A 12 -10.80 -1.25 -4.45
CA HIS A 12 -10.67 -2.67 -4.72
C HIS A 12 -9.23 -3.10 -4.99
N LEU A 13 -8.32 -2.84 -4.05
CA LEU A 13 -6.89 -3.15 -4.20
C LEU A 13 -6.62 -4.62 -4.55
N ILE A 14 -7.51 -5.55 -4.17
CA ILE A 14 -7.44 -6.98 -4.53
C ILE A 14 -7.30 -7.21 -6.03
N PHE A 15 -8.03 -6.45 -6.83
CA PHE A 15 -8.02 -6.59 -8.28
C PHE A 15 -6.83 -5.84 -8.88
N PHE A 16 -5.81 -5.48 -8.09
CA PHE A 16 -4.63 -4.79 -8.58
C PHE A 16 -3.33 -5.41 -8.04
N GLY A 17 -2.34 -5.54 -8.92
CA GLY A 17 -1.00 -5.98 -8.55
C GLY A 17 -0.19 -4.92 -7.80
N PRO A 18 1.03 -5.27 -7.36
CA PRO A 18 1.95 -4.33 -6.72
C PRO A 18 2.23 -3.08 -7.57
N THR A 19 2.38 -3.27 -8.90
CA THR A 19 2.54 -2.23 -9.93
C THR A 19 1.22 -1.53 -10.31
N GLY A 20 0.14 -1.84 -9.59
CA GLY A 20 -1.20 -1.30 -9.81
C GLY A 20 -1.91 -1.84 -11.06
N THR A 21 -1.42 -2.90 -11.71
CA THR A 21 -2.08 -3.50 -12.88
C THR A 21 -3.33 -4.26 -12.47
N ALA A 22 -4.43 -4.11 -13.20
CA ALA A 22 -5.65 -4.84 -12.89
C ALA A 22 -5.42 -6.36 -13.03
N LYS A 23 -5.71 -7.11 -11.97
CA LYS A 23 -5.70 -8.56 -11.87
C LYS A 23 -7.14 -9.05 -11.91
N TRP A 24 -7.47 -9.81 -12.94
CA TRP A 24 -8.76 -10.48 -13.07
C TRP A 24 -8.58 -11.97 -12.78
N ARG A 25 -9.61 -12.62 -12.23
CA ARG A 25 -9.63 -14.06 -12.05
C ARG A 25 -9.70 -14.70 -13.45
N GLY A 26 -8.58 -15.23 -13.92
CA GLY A 26 -8.42 -15.74 -15.29
C GLY A 26 -8.12 -14.63 -16.31
N GLN A 27 -8.16 -14.98 -17.60
CA GLN A 27 -8.16 -14.03 -18.70
C GLN A 27 -9.59 -13.89 -19.22
N ILE A 28 -10.15 -12.68 -19.12
CA ILE A 28 -11.42 -12.37 -19.80
C ILE A 28 -11.18 -12.30 -21.32
N TYR A 29 -10.02 -11.77 -21.73
CA TYR A 29 -9.61 -11.68 -23.13
C TYR A 29 -8.11 -12.02 -23.30
N GLY A 30 -7.81 -12.82 -24.33
CA GLY A 30 -6.46 -13.14 -24.78
C GLY A 30 -5.90 -14.47 -24.26
N THR A 31 -4.93 -15.02 -24.99
CA THR A 31 -4.27 -16.30 -24.69
C THR A 31 -3.28 -16.14 -23.52
N PRO A 32 -3.14 -17.12 -22.61
CA PRO A 32 -2.15 -17.05 -21.53
C PRO A 32 -0.76 -17.03 -22.14
N ARG A 33 0.05 -16.06 -21.69
CA ARG A 33 1.39 -15.81 -22.24
C ARG A 33 2.43 -15.97 -21.15
N PHE A 34 3.48 -16.72 -21.48
CA PHE A 34 4.60 -17.04 -20.58
C PHE A 34 4.22 -17.78 -19.29
N SER A 35 3.11 -18.56 -19.28
CA SER A 35 2.66 -19.35 -18.12
C SER A 35 3.64 -20.43 -17.66
N TRP A 36 4.67 -20.75 -18.45
CA TRP A 36 5.70 -21.73 -18.13
C TRP A 36 6.86 -21.16 -17.29
N PHE A 37 6.98 -19.84 -17.15
CA PHE A 37 8.08 -19.19 -16.41
C PHE A 37 7.62 -18.68 -15.05
N ILE A 38 8.13 -19.31 -13.97
CA ILE A 38 8.09 -18.88 -12.57
C ILE A 38 6.69 -18.37 -12.15
N ASN A 39 5.76 -19.32 -12.00
CA ASN A 39 4.44 -19.07 -11.42
C ASN A 39 4.42 -19.59 -9.99
N ARG A 40 4.35 -18.69 -8.99
CA ARG A 40 4.07 -19.09 -7.62
C ARG A 40 2.56 -19.28 -7.46
N PRO A 41 2.10 -20.37 -6.85
CA PRO A 41 0.69 -20.52 -6.54
C PRO A 41 0.26 -19.48 -5.50
N ALA A 42 -0.96 -18.95 -5.65
CA ALA A 42 -1.54 -18.02 -4.68
C ALA A 42 -2.49 -18.79 -3.76
N ILE A 43 -2.34 -18.61 -2.45
CA ILE A 43 -3.22 -19.24 -1.46
C ILE A 43 -4.31 -18.24 -1.09
N TYR A 44 -5.56 -18.67 -1.18
CA TYR A 44 -6.70 -17.93 -0.67
C TYR A 44 -6.94 -18.31 0.77
N HIS A 45 -7.02 -17.32 1.66
CA HIS A 45 -7.22 -17.51 3.09
C HIS A 45 -8.63 -17.11 3.56
N GLY A 46 -9.50 -16.64 2.66
CA GLY A 46 -10.79 -16.05 3.04
C GLY A 46 -10.64 -14.65 3.61
N ILE A 47 -11.69 -13.82 3.54
CA ILE A 47 -11.62 -12.41 3.99
C ILE A 47 -11.17 -12.37 5.45
N PHE A 48 -10.11 -11.60 5.71
CA PHE A 48 -9.44 -11.51 7.00
C PHE A 48 -8.82 -12.83 7.51
N GLY A 49 -8.73 -13.88 6.70
CA GLY A 49 -8.25 -15.20 7.12
C GLY A 49 -9.34 -16.15 7.65
N GLU A 50 -10.62 -15.81 7.49
CA GLU A 50 -11.77 -16.61 7.95
C GLU A 50 -12.22 -17.68 6.92
N GLY A 51 -11.38 -18.02 5.96
CA GLY A 51 -11.68 -19.05 4.96
C GLY A 51 -11.73 -20.43 5.60
N PHE A 52 -12.87 -21.12 5.49
CA PHE A 52 -13.01 -22.51 5.96
C PHE A 52 -11.96 -23.46 5.38
N PHE A 53 -11.51 -23.19 4.15
CA PHE A 53 -10.48 -23.96 3.45
C PHE A 53 -9.50 -23.04 2.74
N GLN A 54 -8.22 -23.41 2.75
CA GLN A 54 -7.17 -22.70 2.03
C GLN A 54 -7.04 -23.26 0.62
N SER A 55 -7.71 -22.64 -0.34
CA SER A 55 -7.63 -23.04 -1.74
C SER A 55 -6.36 -22.50 -2.41
N ILE A 56 -5.66 -23.36 -3.13
CA ILE A 56 -4.47 -23.00 -3.90
C ILE A 56 -4.90 -22.75 -5.35
N TYR A 57 -4.62 -21.55 -5.86
CA TYR A 57 -4.97 -21.18 -7.22
C TYR A 57 -3.72 -21.08 -8.11
N PRO A 58 -3.75 -21.66 -9.32
CA PRO A 58 -2.71 -21.43 -10.31
C PRO A 58 -2.76 -19.98 -10.79
N THR A 59 -1.60 -19.35 -10.93
CA THR A 59 -1.50 -17.99 -11.46
C THR A 59 -1.62 -18.02 -12.99
N PRO A 60 -2.65 -17.38 -13.59
CA PRO A 60 -2.94 -17.50 -15.02
C PRO A 60 -1.99 -16.69 -15.91
N GLN A 61 -1.20 -15.78 -15.35
CA GLN A 61 -0.35 -14.84 -16.07
C GLN A 61 1.05 -14.80 -15.48
N SER A 62 2.07 -14.75 -16.34
CA SER A 62 3.45 -14.56 -15.89
C SER A 62 3.62 -13.19 -15.24
N GLU A 63 3.95 -13.19 -13.95
CA GLU A 63 4.28 -11.95 -13.24
C GLU A 63 5.47 -11.24 -13.91
N VAL A 64 6.42 -12.02 -14.44
CA VAL A 64 7.61 -11.51 -15.13
C VAL A 64 7.24 -10.67 -16.35
N ALA A 65 6.36 -11.14 -17.23
CA ALA A 65 5.95 -10.37 -18.41
C ALA A 65 5.23 -9.07 -18.03
N THR A 66 4.47 -9.09 -16.93
CA THR A 66 3.83 -7.89 -16.39
C THR A 66 4.85 -6.90 -15.84
N TYR A 67 5.88 -7.39 -15.13
CA TYR A 67 6.98 -6.55 -14.64
C TYR A 67 7.82 -5.98 -15.78
N LEU A 68 8.16 -6.76 -16.80
CA LEU A 68 8.97 -6.30 -17.95
C LEU A 68 8.32 -5.14 -18.72
N GLY A 69 6.99 -5.07 -18.75
CA GLY A 69 6.25 -3.94 -19.34
C GLY A 69 5.88 -2.84 -18.34
N SER A 70 6.24 -2.98 -17.06
CA SER A 70 5.83 -2.04 -16.02
C SER A 70 6.61 -0.73 -16.08
N ILE A 71 6.00 0.35 -15.58
CA ILE A 71 6.66 1.65 -15.52
C ILE A 71 7.85 1.62 -14.55
N GLU A 72 7.78 0.81 -13.50
CA GLU A 72 8.87 0.60 -12.55
C GLU A 72 10.10 -0.01 -13.22
N TRP A 73 9.90 -1.00 -14.10
CA TRP A 73 10.98 -1.61 -14.88
C TRP A 73 11.61 -0.63 -15.84
N PHE A 74 10.81 0.15 -16.57
CA PHE A 74 11.33 1.19 -17.46
C PHE A 74 12.07 2.29 -16.72
N ALA A 75 11.53 2.77 -15.59
CA ALA A 75 12.19 3.76 -14.76
C ALA A 75 13.54 3.24 -14.24
N LEU A 76 13.59 1.98 -13.78
CA LEU A 76 14.84 1.33 -13.39
C LEU A 76 15.81 1.18 -14.56
N THR A 77 15.31 0.86 -15.75
CA THR A 77 16.12 0.71 -16.96
C THR A 77 16.77 2.04 -17.37
N ILE A 78 16.00 3.14 -17.41
CA ILE A 78 16.50 4.49 -17.68
C ILE A 78 17.52 4.89 -16.62
N PHE A 79 17.21 4.61 -15.35
CA PHE A 79 18.11 4.88 -14.25
C PHE A 79 19.47 4.16 -14.41
N LEU A 80 19.44 2.86 -14.71
CA LEU A 80 20.66 2.07 -14.93
C LEU A 80 21.39 2.47 -16.22
N PHE A 81 20.68 2.96 -17.23
CA PHE A 81 21.31 3.54 -18.41
C PHE A 81 22.11 4.79 -18.07
N GLY A 82 21.53 5.70 -17.28
CA GLY A 82 22.23 6.87 -16.74
C GLY A 82 23.44 6.46 -15.90
N LEU A 83 23.29 5.46 -15.02
CA LEU A 83 24.40 4.93 -14.22
C LEU A 83 25.49 4.27 -15.09
N GLY A 84 25.09 3.63 -16.20
CA GLY A 84 25.98 3.00 -17.16
C GLY A 84 26.88 3.98 -17.92
N ILE A 85 26.48 5.26 -18.06
CA ILE A 85 27.36 6.30 -18.61
C ILE A 85 28.64 6.37 -17.77
N PHE A 86 28.48 6.36 -16.45
CA PHE A 86 29.55 6.48 -15.48
C PHE A 86 30.25 5.16 -15.14
N LEU A 87 29.51 4.05 -15.16
CA LEU A 87 30.01 2.71 -14.87
C LEU A 87 29.88 1.82 -16.12
N PRO A 88 30.91 1.77 -17.00
CA PRO A 88 30.85 1.03 -18.26
C PRO A 88 30.48 -0.43 -18.10
N ALA A 89 30.91 -1.08 -17.01
CA ALA A 89 30.59 -2.47 -16.70
C ALA A 89 29.07 -2.72 -16.56
N LEU A 90 28.29 -1.70 -16.16
CA LEU A 90 26.85 -1.82 -15.95
C LEU A 90 26.04 -1.57 -17.23
N ARG A 91 26.67 -1.09 -18.33
CA ARG A 91 25.96 -0.71 -19.56
C ARG A 91 25.19 -1.85 -20.19
N ILE A 92 25.66 -3.10 -20.05
CA ILE A 92 24.99 -4.26 -20.63
C ILE A 92 23.61 -4.52 -20.01
N VAL A 93 23.45 -4.21 -18.72
CA VAL A 93 22.23 -4.48 -17.94
C VAL A 93 21.00 -3.76 -18.52
N PRO A 94 20.97 -2.43 -18.71
CA PRO A 94 19.81 -1.74 -19.28
C PRO A 94 19.51 -2.17 -20.73
N TYR A 95 20.50 -2.56 -21.53
CA TYR A 95 20.24 -3.13 -22.86
C TYR A 95 19.52 -4.47 -22.77
N LEU A 96 19.94 -5.36 -21.86
CA LEU A 96 19.24 -6.62 -21.59
C LEU A 96 17.82 -6.38 -21.06
N MET A 97 17.64 -5.36 -20.22
CA MET A 97 16.32 -5.01 -19.68
C MET A 97 15.36 -4.50 -20.76
N LEU A 98 15.83 -3.61 -21.65
CA LEU A 98 15.08 -3.16 -22.83
C LEU A 98 14.80 -4.34 -23.77
N GLY A 99 15.78 -5.22 -23.97
CA GLY A 99 15.63 -6.44 -24.75
C GLY A 99 14.51 -7.33 -24.22
N GLY A 100 14.43 -7.51 -22.89
CA GLY A 100 13.34 -8.23 -22.25
C GLY A 100 11.96 -7.65 -22.55
N THR A 101 11.83 -6.32 -22.46
CA THR A 101 10.57 -5.63 -22.78
C THR A 101 10.23 -5.72 -24.27
N LEU A 102 11.23 -5.62 -25.15
CA LEU A 102 11.06 -5.78 -26.58
C LEU A 102 10.66 -7.22 -26.95
N CYS A 103 11.23 -8.23 -26.29
CA CYS A 103 10.83 -9.63 -26.45
C CYS A 103 9.35 -9.85 -26.09
N VAL A 104 8.88 -9.19 -25.02
CA VAL A 104 7.46 -9.20 -24.67
C VAL A 104 6.65 -8.55 -25.81
N ALA A 105 7.01 -7.37 -26.29
CA ALA A 105 6.29 -6.71 -27.39
C ALA A 105 6.31 -7.53 -28.70
N LEU A 106 7.45 -8.13 -29.05
CA LEU A 106 7.60 -9.02 -30.21
C LEU A 106 6.69 -10.25 -30.08
N SER A 107 6.50 -10.77 -28.86
CA SER A 107 5.54 -11.86 -28.63
C SER A 107 4.10 -11.47 -28.99
N TYR A 108 3.71 -10.19 -28.84
CA TYR A 108 2.41 -9.69 -29.30
C TYR A 108 2.36 -9.66 -30.84
N MET A 109 3.44 -9.22 -31.48
CA MET A 109 3.55 -9.21 -32.95
C MET A 109 3.29 -10.59 -33.56
N VAL A 110 3.89 -11.63 -32.99
CA VAL A 110 3.83 -13.01 -33.52
C VAL A 110 2.53 -13.70 -33.16
N ARG A 111 2.01 -13.52 -31.95
CA ARG A 111 0.89 -14.30 -31.42
C ARG A 111 -0.48 -13.62 -31.53
N ALA A 112 -0.54 -12.35 -31.92
CA ALA A 112 -1.82 -11.68 -32.11
C ALA A 112 -2.61 -12.34 -33.25
N SER A 113 -3.85 -12.71 -32.96
CA SER A 113 -4.82 -13.14 -33.95
C SER A 113 -5.36 -11.91 -34.67
N ILE A 114 -4.85 -11.64 -35.87
CA ILE A 114 -5.35 -10.59 -36.76
C ILE A 114 -6.20 -11.28 -37.82
N GLU A 115 -7.33 -10.67 -38.17
CA GLU A 115 -8.16 -11.19 -39.26
C GLU A 115 -7.32 -11.28 -40.56
N PRO A 116 -7.36 -12.39 -41.31
CA PRO A 116 -6.43 -12.64 -42.41
C PRO A 116 -6.40 -11.53 -43.47
N LYS A 117 -7.52 -10.83 -43.66
CA LYS A 117 -7.64 -9.69 -44.59
C LYS A 117 -6.73 -8.51 -44.22
N PHE A 118 -6.43 -8.35 -42.94
CA PHE A 118 -5.66 -7.23 -42.39
C PHE A 118 -4.27 -7.67 -41.87
N ASP A 119 -3.91 -8.93 -42.05
CA ASP A 119 -2.66 -9.51 -41.56
C ASP A 119 -1.46 -9.11 -42.44
N THR A 120 -1.05 -7.84 -42.30
CA THR A 120 0.12 -7.27 -42.97
C THR A 120 1.26 -7.07 -41.99
N VAL A 121 2.50 -6.99 -42.50
CA VAL A 121 3.69 -6.69 -41.69
C VAL A 121 3.53 -5.35 -40.95
N HIS A 122 2.96 -4.34 -41.62
CA HIS A 122 2.69 -3.04 -41.00
C HIS A 122 1.69 -3.14 -39.84
N ALA A 123 0.60 -3.92 -39.99
CA ALA A 123 -0.36 -4.15 -38.92
C ALA A 123 0.28 -4.85 -37.72
N ARG A 124 1.13 -5.86 -37.97
CA ARG A 124 1.87 -6.57 -36.91
C ARG A 124 2.88 -5.65 -36.20
N LEU A 125 3.63 -4.83 -36.93
CA LEU A 125 4.53 -3.83 -36.35
C LEU A 125 3.78 -2.79 -35.52
N LEU A 126 2.60 -2.37 -35.98
CA LEU A 126 1.73 -1.49 -35.21
C LEU A 126 1.27 -2.16 -33.91
N VAL A 127 0.86 -3.43 -33.95
CA VAL A 127 0.51 -4.21 -32.74
C VAL A 127 1.68 -4.31 -31.78
N MET A 128 2.90 -4.55 -32.28
CA MET A 128 4.12 -4.55 -31.46
C MET A 128 4.34 -3.20 -30.79
N PHE A 129 4.25 -2.11 -31.56
CA PHE A 129 4.41 -0.75 -31.05
C PHE A 129 3.36 -0.41 -29.99
N LEU A 130 2.10 -0.71 -30.24
CA LEU A 130 1.02 -0.51 -29.28
C LEU A 130 1.23 -1.35 -28.01
N ALA A 131 1.66 -2.61 -28.14
CA ALA A 131 1.96 -3.47 -27.00
C ALA A 131 3.13 -2.95 -26.16
N PHE A 132 4.09 -2.23 -26.77
CA PHE A 132 5.19 -1.57 -26.09
C PHE A 132 4.75 -0.27 -25.39
N VAL A 133 3.98 0.58 -26.08
CA VAL A 133 3.60 1.92 -25.59
C VAL A 133 2.44 1.87 -24.58
N GLN A 134 1.48 0.96 -24.77
CA GLN A 134 0.28 0.90 -23.94
C GLN A 134 0.59 0.75 -22.44
N PRO A 135 1.49 -0.16 -21.98
CA PRO A 135 1.83 -0.28 -20.57
C PRO A 135 2.46 0.99 -19.99
N LEU A 136 3.27 1.71 -20.77
CA LEU A 136 3.92 2.96 -20.35
C LEU A 136 2.90 4.09 -20.13
N VAL A 137 2.08 4.37 -21.14
CA VAL A 137 1.08 5.46 -21.07
C VAL A 137 0.05 5.18 -19.98
N ARG A 138 -0.41 3.94 -19.89
CA ARG A 138 -1.40 3.52 -18.88
C ARG A 138 -0.80 3.49 -17.48
N GLY A 139 0.43 3.02 -17.35
CA GLY A 139 1.19 3.03 -16.10
C GLY A 139 1.45 4.46 -15.61
N TRP A 140 1.80 5.39 -16.50
CA TRP A 140 2.00 6.80 -16.18
C TRP A 140 0.73 7.45 -15.63
N SER A 141 -0.37 7.34 -16.36
CA SER A 141 -1.68 7.86 -15.92
C SER A 141 -2.10 7.28 -14.57
N ARG A 142 -1.89 5.97 -14.36
CA ARG A 142 -2.19 5.32 -13.09
C ARG A 142 -1.31 5.84 -11.95
N TYR A 143 0.00 5.93 -12.17
CA TYR A 143 0.95 6.33 -11.14
C TYR A 143 0.74 7.78 -10.70
N PHE A 144 0.52 8.69 -11.66
CA PHE A 144 0.27 10.09 -11.36
C PHE A 144 -1.05 10.30 -10.63
N THR A 145 -2.12 9.66 -11.10
CA THR A 145 -3.43 9.67 -10.43
C THR A 145 -3.31 9.10 -9.01
N TRP A 146 -2.59 7.99 -8.85
CA TRP A 146 -2.35 7.38 -7.55
C TRP A 146 -1.63 8.34 -6.60
N LEU A 147 -0.55 8.97 -7.05
CA LEU A 147 0.18 9.95 -6.25
C LEU A 147 -0.64 11.20 -5.90
N HIS A 148 -1.52 11.63 -6.80
CA HIS A 148 -2.39 12.78 -6.57
C HIS A 148 -3.40 12.49 -5.45
N PHE A 149 -4.06 11.33 -5.51
CA PHE A 149 -5.15 10.97 -4.59
C PHE A 149 -4.71 10.22 -3.33
N LYS A 150 -3.47 9.69 -3.27
CA LYS A 150 -2.91 9.02 -2.09
C LYS A 150 -2.42 10.01 -1.01
N ARG A 151 -3.13 11.12 -0.84
CA ARG A 151 -2.86 12.11 0.21
C ARG A 151 -3.89 11.95 1.30
N THR A 152 -3.47 11.62 2.52
CA THR A 152 -4.31 11.83 3.69
C THR A 152 -4.64 13.33 3.79
N PRO A 153 -5.91 13.72 3.98
CA PRO A 153 -6.26 15.12 4.20
C PRO A 153 -5.44 15.72 5.34
N GLY A 154 -4.91 16.92 5.15
CA GLY A 154 -4.00 17.55 6.11
C GLY A 154 -4.62 17.80 7.49
N SER A 155 -5.96 17.88 7.56
CA SER A 155 -6.75 17.96 8.80
C SER A 155 -6.56 16.73 9.69
N VAL A 156 -6.48 15.55 9.09
CA VAL A 156 -6.45 14.24 9.77
C VAL A 156 -5.08 13.93 10.39
N ILE A 157 -4.00 14.43 9.77
CA ILE A 157 -2.64 14.32 10.31
C ILE A 157 -2.43 15.29 11.49
N ARG A 158 -3.17 16.41 11.54
CA ARG A 158 -3.05 17.42 12.61
C ARG A 158 -4.04 17.20 13.76
N ALA A 159 -5.19 16.60 13.49
CA ALA A 159 -6.17 16.21 14.51
C ALA A 159 -5.57 15.11 15.38
N HIS A 160 -4.93 15.51 16.47
CA HIS A 160 -4.67 14.59 17.57
C HIS A 160 -5.98 14.52 18.33
N GLU A 161 -6.66 13.38 18.28
CA GLU A 161 -7.76 13.17 19.21
C GLU A 161 -7.17 13.19 20.63
N HIS A 162 -7.80 13.97 21.51
CA HIS A 162 -7.44 14.03 22.92
C HIS A 162 -7.81 12.70 23.59
N LEU A 163 -6.94 11.70 23.43
CA LEU A 163 -6.88 10.58 24.33
C LEU A 163 -6.70 11.13 25.75
N PRO A 164 -7.45 10.66 26.76
CA PRO A 164 -7.26 11.11 28.13
C PRO A 164 -5.79 10.92 28.51
N GLU A 165 -5.21 11.89 29.22
CA GLU A 165 -3.77 12.06 29.51
C GLU A 165 -3.06 10.82 30.10
N ARG A 166 -3.84 9.81 30.53
CA ARG A 166 -3.40 8.50 31.06
C ARG A 166 -3.47 7.32 30.07
N ALA A 167 -3.98 7.52 28.85
CA ALA A 167 -4.07 6.51 27.80
C ALA A 167 -2.86 6.55 26.84
N HIS A 168 -1.75 7.17 27.24
CA HIS A 168 -0.47 6.96 26.57
C HIS A 168 0.00 5.54 26.83
N PHE A 169 -0.42 4.61 25.97
CA PHE A 169 0.00 3.21 26.02
C PHE A 169 1.49 3.12 25.69
N ALA A 170 2.31 3.18 26.74
CA ALA A 170 3.74 2.94 26.72
C ALA A 170 4.00 1.50 26.23
N GLY A 171 4.20 1.37 24.91
CA GLY A 171 4.36 0.11 24.22
C GLY A 171 4.97 0.32 22.84
N ASN A 172 5.41 -0.78 22.22
CA ASN A 172 5.92 -0.73 20.86
C ASN A 172 4.82 -0.26 19.91
N LEU A 173 5.00 0.89 19.24
CA LEU A 173 4.07 1.42 18.23
C LEU A 173 3.66 0.39 17.17
N GLY A 174 4.52 -0.59 16.89
CA GLY A 174 4.26 -1.63 15.91
C GLY A 174 3.39 -2.78 16.41
N ARG A 175 3.10 -2.90 17.71
CA ARG A 175 2.30 -4.00 18.27
C ARG A 175 1.43 -3.55 19.45
N ARG A 176 0.13 -3.80 19.35
CA ARG A 176 -0.86 -3.61 20.42
C ARG A 176 -1.51 -4.95 20.78
N ALA A 177 -1.99 -5.06 22.01
CA ALA A 177 -2.69 -6.23 22.51
C ALA A 177 -3.88 -5.78 23.35
N PHE A 178 -5.02 -6.42 23.13
CA PHE A 178 -6.29 -6.06 23.72
C PHE A 178 -6.98 -7.32 24.25
N TRP A 179 -7.48 -7.24 25.48
CA TRP A 179 -8.15 -8.31 26.19
C TRP A 179 -9.65 -8.07 26.23
N SER A 180 -10.43 -9.14 26.13
CA SER A 180 -11.86 -9.14 26.33
C SER A 180 -12.27 -10.33 27.18
N GLU A 181 -13.12 -10.09 28.16
CA GLU A 181 -13.83 -11.13 28.93
C GLU A 181 -15.19 -11.47 28.29
N GLU A 182 -15.73 -10.58 27.44
CA GLU A 182 -17.08 -10.65 26.87
C GLU A 182 -17.14 -11.32 25.49
N GLY A 183 -16.07 -11.99 25.04
CA GLY A 183 -16.03 -12.64 23.73
C GLY A 183 -15.86 -11.71 22.53
N LYS A 184 -15.54 -10.43 22.75
CA LYS A 184 -15.31 -9.45 21.67
C LYS A 184 -13.98 -9.73 20.97
N ASP A 185 -14.07 -10.41 19.84
CA ASP A 185 -12.93 -10.76 19.00
C ASP A 185 -12.46 -9.59 18.10
N ARG A 186 -11.50 -9.88 17.22
CA ARG A 186 -10.99 -8.93 16.23
C ARG A 186 -12.05 -8.36 15.27
N HIS A 187 -13.18 -9.01 15.03
CA HIS A 187 -14.17 -8.51 14.07
C HIS A 187 -14.83 -7.23 14.60
N TYR A 188 -15.12 -7.20 15.90
CA TYR A 188 -15.60 -5.97 16.56
C TYR A 188 -14.56 -4.85 16.48
N LEU A 189 -13.29 -5.18 16.73
CA LEU A 189 -12.20 -4.21 16.63
C LEU A 189 -12.04 -3.67 15.20
N LEU A 190 -12.02 -4.55 14.19
CA LEU A 190 -11.93 -4.17 12.78
C LEU A 190 -13.12 -3.31 12.34
N GLY A 191 -14.34 -3.66 12.77
CA GLY A 191 -15.53 -2.87 12.52
C GLY A 191 -15.42 -1.44 13.06
N ALA A 192 -14.95 -1.28 14.31
CA ALA A 192 -14.73 0.04 14.90
C ALA A 192 -13.58 0.81 14.23
N ILE A 193 -12.52 0.11 13.79
CA ILE A 193 -11.44 0.73 13.00
C ILE A 193 -11.98 1.26 11.68
N PHE A 194 -12.82 0.50 10.96
CA PHE A 194 -13.40 0.99 9.69
C PHE A 194 -14.27 2.22 9.89
N GLN A 195 -15.13 2.23 10.92
CA GLN A 195 -15.95 3.40 11.25
C GLN A 195 -15.09 4.63 11.52
N LEU A 196 -14.04 4.51 12.34
CA LEU A 196 -13.11 5.61 12.62
C LEU A 196 -12.36 6.08 11.37
N LEU A 197 -11.90 5.15 10.53
CA LEU A 197 -11.23 5.50 9.28
C LEU A 197 -12.17 6.26 8.34
N ASP A 198 -13.45 5.88 8.25
CA ASP A 198 -14.45 6.55 7.44
C ASP A 198 -14.84 7.93 8.02
N GLU A 199 -15.02 8.03 9.34
CA GLU A 199 -15.31 9.29 10.06
C GLU A 199 -14.23 10.35 9.84
N GLU A 200 -12.97 9.92 9.83
CA GLU A 200 -11.81 10.78 9.59
C GLU A 200 -11.43 10.90 8.10
N ASP A 201 -12.22 10.36 7.15
CA ASP A 201 -11.94 10.33 5.69
C ASP A 201 -10.52 9.81 5.35
N TRP A 202 -10.06 8.78 6.07
CA TRP A 202 -8.84 8.07 5.71
C TRP A 202 -9.06 7.27 4.44
N ARG A 203 -8.08 7.33 3.54
CA ARG A 203 -8.01 6.41 2.42
C ARG A 203 -7.38 5.10 2.89
N TYR A 204 -8.10 4.01 2.78
CA TYR A 204 -7.61 2.68 3.10
C TYR A 204 -8.10 1.65 2.08
N SER A 205 -7.51 0.46 2.12
CA SER A 205 -8.03 -0.74 1.45
C SER A 205 -8.23 -1.84 2.47
N THR A 206 -9.30 -2.61 2.30
CA THR A 206 -9.62 -3.78 3.11
C THR A 206 -9.00 -5.05 2.51
N ASP A 207 -8.83 -6.06 3.36
CA ASP A 207 -8.59 -7.41 2.90
C ASP A 207 -9.83 -8.00 2.21
N THR A 208 -9.54 -8.95 1.36
CA THR A 208 -10.45 -9.65 0.45
C THR A 208 -10.09 -11.14 0.37
N GLY A 209 -9.18 -11.60 1.26
CA GLY A 209 -8.78 -12.97 1.49
C GLY A 209 -7.54 -13.47 0.77
N TRP A 210 -6.81 -12.58 0.12
CA TRP A 210 -5.56 -12.91 -0.59
C TRP A 210 -4.36 -12.16 -0.04
N ASN A 211 -4.58 -11.19 0.83
CA ASN A 211 -3.51 -10.39 1.38
C ASN A 211 -3.04 -10.98 2.70
N GLU A 212 -1.77 -10.76 3.01
CA GLU A 212 -1.22 -11.10 4.32
C GLU A 212 -1.63 -10.09 5.42
N TRP A 213 -2.38 -9.04 5.07
CA TRP A 213 -2.76 -7.93 5.95
C TRP A 213 -4.27 -7.71 5.90
N ASP A 214 -4.87 -7.23 7.00
CA ASP A 214 -6.31 -7.01 7.11
C ASP A 214 -6.72 -5.63 6.57
N ILE A 215 -5.92 -4.60 6.86
CA ILE A 215 -6.17 -3.23 6.38
C ILE A 215 -4.86 -2.59 5.90
N GLN A 216 -4.88 -1.96 4.73
CA GLN A 216 -3.80 -1.15 4.20
C GLN A 216 -4.23 0.31 4.25
N ILE A 217 -3.72 1.06 5.23
CA ILE A 217 -4.01 2.48 5.43
C ILE A 217 -3.01 3.31 4.61
N TYR A 218 -3.51 4.20 3.76
CA TYR A 218 -2.70 5.12 2.98
C TYR A 218 -2.44 6.38 3.79
N GLY A 219 -1.17 6.55 4.15
CA GLY A 219 -0.71 7.74 4.86
C GLY A 219 -0.23 8.82 3.89
N ASN A 220 1.03 9.20 4.08
CA ASN A 220 1.66 10.25 3.28
C ASN A 220 2.30 9.70 1.99
N PHE A 221 2.91 10.61 1.22
CA PHE A 221 3.62 10.30 -0.02
C PHE A 221 4.71 9.22 0.14
N TRP A 222 5.29 9.11 1.34
CA TRP A 222 6.47 8.28 1.60
C TRP A 222 6.15 6.91 2.21
N TRP A 223 5.05 6.84 2.97
CA TRP A 223 4.72 5.72 3.83
C TRP A 223 3.24 5.34 3.76
N SER A 224 3.00 4.04 3.86
CA SER A 224 1.69 3.44 4.12
C SER A 224 1.81 2.48 5.29
N ILE A 225 0.70 2.16 5.96
CA ILE A 225 0.70 1.22 7.07
C ILE A 225 -0.14 0.01 6.69
N ALA A 226 0.42 -1.18 6.90
CA ALA A 226 -0.31 -2.43 6.83
C ALA A 226 -0.62 -2.89 8.26
N LEU A 227 -1.90 -3.09 8.55
CA LEU A 227 -2.44 -3.55 9.81
C LEU A 227 -2.79 -5.04 9.69
N GLN A 228 -2.37 -5.81 10.67
CA GLN A 228 -2.63 -7.25 10.82
C GLN A 228 -3.20 -7.50 12.21
N THR A 229 -4.25 -8.30 12.30
CA THR A 229 -4.93 -8.67 13.54
C THR A 229 -4.95 -10.18 13.71
N VAL A 230 -4.93 -10.64 14.96
CA VAL A 230 -5.14 -12.04 15.30
C VAL A 230 -5.82 -12.13 16.66
N THR A 231 -6.81 -13.01 16.80
CA THR A 231 -7.48 -13.29 18.07
C THR A 231 -7.03 -14.64 18.61
N GLU A 232 -6.58 -14.68 19.86
CA GLU A 232 -6.34 -15.90 20.63
C GLU A 232 -7.51 -16.13 21.58
N TYR A 233 -8.17 -17.29 21.47
CA TYR A 233 -9.27 -17.66 22.35
C TYR A 233 -8.75 -18.41 23.58
N HIS A 234 -9.16 -17.96 24.77
CA HIS A 234 -8.72 -18.49 26.07
C HIS A 234 -9.83 -19.26 26.82
N GLY A 235 -10.98 -19.50 26.19
CA GLY A 235 -12.12 -20.18 26.79
C GLY A 235 -12.98 -19.26 27.69
N GLY A 236 -14.23 -19.67 27.94
CA GLY A 236 -15.15 -18.90 28.80
C GLY A 236 -15.45 -17.48 28.31
N GLY A 237 -15.47 -17.25 26.98
CA GLY A 237 -15.62 -15.92 26.39
C GLY A 237 -14.36 -15.06 26.41
N LYS A 238 -13.27 -15.53 27.02
CA LYS A 238 -12.03 -14.75 27.12
C LYS A 238 -11.26 -14.81 25.80
N CYS A 239 -10.86 -13.65 25.29
CA CYS A 239 -10.02 -13.58 24.09
C CYS A 239 -8.99 -12.44 24.16
N LEU A 240 -7.86 -12.68 23.51
CA LEU A 240 -6.76 -11.73 23.37
C LEU A 240 -6.58 -11.40 21.89
N THR A 241 -6.91 -10.17 21.51
CA THR A 241 -6.72 -9.65 20.16
C THR A 241 -5.39 -8.90 20.08
N ARG A 242 -4.50 -9.33 19.19
CA ARG A 242 -3.22 -8.66 18.92
C ARG A 242 -3.30 -7.94 17.59
N VAL A 243 -2.76 -6.72 17.56
CA VAL A 243 -2.67 -5.90 16.36
C VAL A 243 -1.20 -5.61 16.07
N ARG A 244 -0.78 -5.79 14.82
CA ARG A 244 0.55 -5.45 14.33
C ARG A 244 0.46 -4.39 13.25
N LEU A 245 1.22 -3.31 13.42
CA LEU A 245 1.36 -2.22 12.47
C LEU A 245 2.74 -2.33 11.78
N ARG A 246 2.74 -2.48 10.46
CA ARG A 246 3.96 -2.55 9.63
C ARG A 246 4.02 -1.34 8.70
N ASP A 247 5.16 -0.65 8.70
CA ASP A 247 5.42 0.39 7.71
C ASP A 247 5.67 -0.28 6.35
N ARG A 248 5.06 0.28 5.31
CA ARG A 248 5.32 -0.06 3.92
C ARG A 248 5.77 1.17 3.16
N LEU A 249 6.97 1.05 2.59
CA LEU A 249 7.52 2.04 1.68
C LEU A 249 6.68 2.11 0.42
N VAL A 250 6.41 3.33 -0.01
CA VAL A 250 5.80 3.60 -1.30
C VAL A 250 6.87 3.43 -2.38
N THR A 251 6.49 2.94 -3.56
CA THR A 251 7.40 2.75 -4.70
C THR A 251 8.23 4.00 -4.99
N THR A 252 7.64 5.20 -4.90
CA THR A 252 8.35 6.47 -5.08
C THR A 252 9.51 6.65 -4.09
N THR A 253 9.30 6.29 -2.83
CA THR A 253 10.34 6.37 -1.79
C THR A 253 11.49 5.45 -2.11
N ILE A 254 11.20 4.24 -2.61
CA ILE A 254 12.21 3.28 -3.03
C ILE A 254 13.02 3.85 -4.21
N ILE A 255 12.34 4.36 -5.25
CA ILE A 255 12.98 4.95 -6.43
C ILE A 255 13.87 6.13 -6.04
N PHE A 256 13.36 7.06 -5.22
CA PHE A 256 14.12 8.24 -4.80
C PHE A 256 15.36 7.86 -3.98
N ASN A 257 15.23 6.92 -3.04
CA ASN A 257 16.38 6.46 -2.25
C ASN A 257 17.40 5.72 -3.11
N LEU A 258 16.95 4.93 -4.08
CA LEU A 258 17.83 4.23 -5.00
C LEU A 258 18.64 5.23 -5.85
N ILE A 259 18.00 6.27 -6.39
CA ILE A 259 18.67 7.34 -7.13
C ILE A 259 19.69 8.09 -6.24
N ALA A 260 19.25 8.55 -5.07
CA ALA A 260 20.10 9.32 -4.16
C ALA A 260 21.30 8.51 -3.68
N LEU A 261 21.09 7.25 -3.30
CA LEU A 261 22.15 6.36 -2.82
C LEU A 261 23.17 6.06 -3.93
N SER A 262 22.73 5.82 -5.16
CA SER A 262 23.68 5.59 -6.26
C SER A 262 24.50 6.82 -6.61
N LEU A 263 23.91 8.02 -6.56
CA LEU A 263 24.66 9.27 -6.76
C LEU A 263 25.70 9.48 -5.65
N LEU A 264 25.34 9.19 -4.40
CA LEU A 264 26.26 9.24 -3.27
C LEU A 264 27.43 8.27 -3.41
N ILE A 265 27.12 7.00 -3.72
CA ILE A 265 28.14 5.96 -3.93
C ILE A 265 29.05 6.37 -5.08
N TYR A 266 28.49 6.80 -6.22
CA TYR A 266 29.27 7.24 -7.36
C TYR A 266 30.22 8.38 -7.00
N ARG A 267 29.74 9.42 -6.33
CA ARG A 267 30.58 10.55 -5.94
C ARG A 267 31.68 10.12 -4.98
N GLN A 268 31.35 9.30 -3.99
CA GLN A 268 32.33 8.81 -3.01
C GLN A 268 33.42 7.94 -3.63
N LEU A 269 33.13 7.23 -4.72
CA LEU A 269 34.12 6.44 -5.46
C LEU A 269 35.06 7.30 -6.33
N ASN A 270 34.65 8.50 -6.73
CA ASN A 270 35.44 9.40 -7.57
C ASN A 270 36.23 10.44 -6.77
N ILE A 271 35.97 10.56 -5.46
CA ILE A 271 36.60 11.54 -4.59
C ILE A 271 37.36 10.81 -3.48
N SER A 272 38.63 11.17 -3.27
CA SER A 272 39.49 10.51 -2.28
C SER A 272 39.15 10.84 -0.82
N HIS A 273 38.30 11.84 -0.58
CA HIS A 273 37.81 12.24 0.74
C HIS A 273 36.31 11.98 0.89
N VAL A 274 35.84 11.87 2.14
CA VAL A 274 34.42 11.69 2.44
C VAL A 274 33.65 12.96 2.16
N ASP A 275 32.65 12.88 1.28
CA ASP A 275 31.94 14.06 0.84
C ASP A 275 30.72 14.39 1.70
N LEU A 276 30.96 15.19 2.74
CA LEU A 276 29.94 15.58 3.70
C LEU A 276 28.81 16.40 3.08
N TRP A 277 29.03 17.10 1.96
CA TRP A 277 28.04 18.00 1.36
C TRP A 277 26.80 17.30 0.80
N PHE A 278 26.91 16.05 0.35
CA PHE A 278 25.72 15.27 -0.04
C PHE A 278 25.32 14.24 1.01
N ILE A 279 26.27 13.73 1.80
CA ILE A 279 25.96 12.79 2.88
C ILE A 279 25.06 13.46 3.92
N ILE A 280 25.38 14.68 4.36
CA ILE A 280 24.59 15.37 5.39
C ILE A 280 23.13 15.61 4.94
N PRO A 281 22.84 16.21 3.77
CA PRO A 281 21.46 16.37 3.30
C PRO A 281 20.72 15.05 3.14
N TYR A 282 21.39 13.99 2.65
CA TYR A 282 20.75 12.68 2.53
C TYR A 282 20.46 12.04 3.89
N SER A 283 21.38 12.14 4.85
CA SER A 283 21.14 11.71 6.23
C SER A 283 20.00 12.48 6.88
N LEU A 284 19.92 13.80 6.69
CA LEU A 284 18.79 14.61 7.14
C LEU A 284 17.48 14.18 6.48
N PHE A 285 17.52 13.85 5.19
CA PHE A 285 16.36 13.30 4.47
C PHE A 285 15.93 11.92 5.01
N LEU A 286 16.86 11.03 5.35
CA LEU A 286 16.55 9.75 6.00
C LEU A 286 15.92 9.94 7.39
N VAL A 287 16.43 10.90 8.17
CA VAL A 287 15.83 11.29 9.46
C VAL A 287 14.42 11.84 9.23
N PHE A 288 14.22 12.69 8.23
CA PHE A 288 12.90 13.19 7.84
C PHE A 288 11.94 12.05 7.46
N LEU A 289 12.38 11.07 6.65
CA LEU A 289 11.56 9.91 6.32
C LEU A 289 11.21 9.09 7.56
N GLY A 290 12.19 8.84 8.44
CA GLY A 290 11.99 8.08 9.67
C GLY A 290 11.03 8.77 10.64
N THR A 291 11.11 10.09 10.81
CA THR A 291 10.18 10.85 11.65
C THR A 291 8.77 10.81 11.09
N ARG A 292 8.59 10.96 9.76
CA ARG A 292 7.27 10.85 9.11
C ARG A 292 6.67 9.45 9.22
N ALA A 293 7.49 8.40 9.18
CA ALA A 293 7.03 7.03 9.43
C ALA A 293 6.51 6.86 10.86
N ARG A 294 7.28 7.34 11.85
CA ARG A 294 6.90 7.25 13.27
C ARG A 294 5.63 8.02 13.58
N LEU A 295 5.50 9.25 13.06
CA LEU A 295 4.30 10.08 13.27
C LEU A 295 3.05 9.41 12.69
N LEU A 296 3.15 8.89 11.46
CA LEU A 296 2.04 8.16 10.83
C LEU A 296 1.68 6.92 11.65
N LYS A 297 2.68 6.17 12.13
CA LYS A 297 2.44 4.98 12.96
C LYS A 297 1.84 5.32 14.31
N SER A 298 2.25 6.43 14.93
CA SER A 298 1.64 6.92 16.17
C SER A 298 0.16 7.20 15.97
N ARG A 299 -0.17 7.95 14.92
CA ARG A 299 -1.57 8.29 14.63
C ARG A 299 -2.44 7.06 14.38
N VAL A 300 -1.94 6.10 13.60
CA VAL A 300 -2.68 4.83 13.38
C VAL A 300 -2.77 4.00 14.66
N ALA A 301 -1.74 4.01 15.50
CA ALA A 301 -1.81 3.32 16.80
C ALA A 301 -2.85 3.96 17.73
N GLU A 302 -2.93 5.28 17.78
CA GLU A 302 -3.96 6.02 18.52
C GLU A 302 -5.35 5.67 18.03
N LEU A 303 -5.58 5.66 16.70
CA LEU A 303 -6.85 5.25 16.10
C LEU A 303 -7.24 3.82 16.51
N VAL A 304 -6.29 2.89 16.51
CA VAL A 304 -6.54 1.51 16.98
C VAL A 304 -6.85 1.47 18.47
N ASP A 305 -6.16 2.25 19.29
CA ASP A 305 -6.41 2.34 20.73
C ASP A 305 -7.82 2.94 21.01
N LEU A 306 -8.25 3.93 20.23
CA LEU A 306 -9.61 4.49 20.28
C LEU A 306 -10.68 3.50 19.81
N ALA A 307 -10.42 2.76 18.74
CA ALA A 307 -11.32 1.70 18.26
C ALA A 307 -11.52 0.62 19.33
N ALA A 308 -10.45 0.23 20.01
CA ALA A 308 -10.50 -0.70 21.12
C ALA A 308 -11.34 -0.16 22.29
N GLN A 309 -11.18 1.11 22.64
CA GLN A 309 -12.00 1.76 23.67
C GLN A 309 -13.49 1.82 23.29
N ARG A 310 -13.83 2.16 22.05
CA ARG A 310 -15.24 2.18 21.56
C ARG A 310 -15.91 0.81 21.70
N VAL A 311 -15.15 -0.27 21.51
CA VAL A 311 -15.63 -1.65 21.62
C VAL A 311 -15.60 -2.14 23.08
N GLY A 312 -14.92 -1.44 23.99
CA GLY A 312 -14.75 -1.83 25.39
C GLY A 312 -13.65 -2.89 25.59
N LEU A 313 -12.71 -3.00 24.65
CA LEU A 313 -11.55 -3.89 24.80
C LEU A 313 -10.51 -3.28 25.73
N GLN A 314 -9.94 -4.09 26.61
CA GLN A 314 -8.97 -3.65 27.60
C GLN A 314 -7.54 -3.76 27.07
N PRO A 315 -6.76 -2.67 27.02
CA PRO A 315 -5.39 -2.73 26.54
C PRO A 315 -4.50 -3.50 27.53
N VAL A 316 -3.69 -4.41 26.98
CA VAL A 316 -2.75 -5.23 27.73
C VAL A 316 -1.36 -4.61 27.61
N MET A 317 -0.81 -4.13 28.71
CA MET A 317 0.58 -3.69 28.74
C MET A 317 1.53 -4.90 28.75
N ARG A 318 2.72 -4.76 28.15
CA ARG A 318 3.74 -5.82 27.98
C ARG A 318 4.13 -6.57 29.27
N ARG A 319 3.74 -6.06 30.44
CA ARG A 319 3.92 -6.68 31.76
C ARG A 319 2.76 -7.58 32.22
N GLY A 320 1.79 -7.92 31.35
CA GLY A 320 0.65 -8.77 31.69
C GLY A 320 -0.35 -8.12 32.65
N LYS A 321 -0.20 -6.82 32.95
CA LYS A 321 -1.18 -6.05 33.70
C LYS A 321 -2.20 -5.49 32.72
N ILE A 322 -3.45 -5.88 32.91
CA ILE A 322 -4.62 -5.31 32.27
C ILE A 322 -4.75 -3.87 32.79
N ALA A 323 -4.81 -2.88 31.89
CA ALA A 323 -5.11 -1.52 32.30
C ALA A 323 -6.58 -1.41 32.73
N ALA A 324 -6.84 -0.82 33.90
CA ALA A 324 -8.20 -0.69 34.42
C ALA A 324 -9.07 0.20 33.50
N THR A 325 -10.28 -0.27 33.17
CA THR A 325 -11.27 0.47 32.38
C THR A 325 -11.78 1.70 33.14
N ALA A 326 -11.76 2.88 32.51
CA ALA A 326 -12.54 4.03 32.97
C ALA A 326 -13.96 3.95 32.39
N PRO A 327 -15.00 4.37 33.13
CA PRO A 327 -16.39 4.28 32.68
C PRO A 327 -16.63 5.14 31.43
N ILE A 328 -17.47 4.63 30.53
CA ILE A 328 -17.89 5.29 29.28
C ILE A 328 -18.45 6.68 29.62
N LEU A 329 -17.75 7.74 29.22
CA LEU A 329 -18.27 9.10 29.28
C LEU A 329 -19.30 9.26 28.16
N HIS A 330 -20.57 9.34 28.53
CA HIS A 330 -21.62 9.83 27.65
C HIS A 330 -21.22 11.22 27.14
N VAL A 331 -21.11 11.35 25.82
CA VAL A 331 -20.96 12.64 25.15
C VAL A 331 -22.19 13.49 25.50
N GLN A 332 -22.02 14.46 26.41
CA GLN A 332 -23.00 15.52 26.61
C GLN A 332 -22.92 16.45 25.40
N VAL A 333 -23.92 16.35 24.52
CA VAL A 333 -24.20 17.40 23.53
C VAL A 333 -24.63 18.64 24.32
N PRO A 334 -23.94 19.79 24.21
CA PRO A 334 -24.40 21.00 24.87
C PRO A 334 -25.68 21.48 24.20
N ALA A 335 -26.82 21.28 24.88
CA ALA A 335 -28.05 21.98 24.60
C ALA A 335 -27.87 23.45 24.99
N ASN A 336 -27.49 24.29 24.03
CA ASN A 336 -27.63 25.75 24.13
C ASN A 336 -27.50 26.39 22.76
N VAL A 337 -28.56 26.29 21.95
CA VAL A 337 -28.99 27.37 21.04
C VAL A 337 -30.50 27.21 20.83
N ILE A 338 -31.30 27.74 21.76
CA ILE A 338 -32.66 28.19 21.48
C ILE A 338 -32.80 29.59 22.08
N GLU A 339 -33.39 30.48 21.29
CA GLU A 339 -33.87 31.84 21.60
C GLU A 339 -32.88 33.02 21.55
N SER A 340 -32.77 33.63 20.36
CA SER A 340 -33.28 35.00 20.17
C SER A 340 -33.44 35.31 18.68
N GLY A 341 -34.63 35.74 18.27
CA GLY A 341 -34.88 36.22 16.91
C GLY A 341 -36.28 35.93 16.38
N SER A 342 -37.32 36.42 17.06
CA SER A 342 -38.62 36.65 16.42
C SER A 342 -38.74 38.10 15.96
N SER A 343 -39.55 38.31 14.93
CA SER A 343 -39.96 39.59 14.31
C SER A 343 -39.01 40.07 13.18
N HIS A 344 -39.41 40.37 11.94
CA HIS A 344 -40.71 40.65 11.32
C HIS A 344 -40.66 40.29 9.81
N LEU A 345 -41.78 39.82 9.26
CA LEU A 345 -42.15 39.91 7.83
C LEU A 345 -42.70 41.32 7.53
N PRO A 346 -42.62 41.81 6.29
CA PRO A 346 -43.68 41.52 5.30
C PRO A 346 -43.27 40.59 4.15
#